data_AF-A0A438XNB3-F1
#
_entry.id   AF-A0A438XNB3-F1
#
_cell.length_a   1.000
_cell.length_b   1.000
_cell.length_c   1.000
_cell.angle_alpha   90.00
_cell.angle_beta   90.00
_cell.angle_gamma   90.00
#
_symmetry.space_group_name_H-M   'P 1'
#
loop_
_entity.id
_entity.type
_entity.pdbx_description
1 polymer ?
#
loop_
_entity_poly.entity_id
_entity_poly.type
_entity_poly.pdbx_seq_one_letter_code
_entity_poly.pdbx_strand_id
1 'polypeptide(L)'
;MKMREINMILYIHIPFCKSKCGYCAFNSYENKHGLKEEYTQALCLDLKHALSQTDEPIESIFIGGGTPNTLSVESFERIFESIYHNARLSLDCEITTEANP
;
A
#
# COMPACT_ATOMS: atom_id res chain seq x y z
N MET A 1 -16.52 -14.45 27.57
CA MET A 1 -15.77 -14.90 26.38
C MET A 1 -15.45 -13.64 25.59
N LYS A 2 -14.20 -13.14 25.61
CA LYS A 2 -13.83 -12.00 24.75
C LYS A 2 -13.90 -12.51 23.31
N MET A 3 -14.82 -11.99 22.52
CA MET A 3 -14.76 -12.11 21.07
C MET A 3 -13.36 -11.62 20.66
N ARG A 4 -12.62 -12.42 19.88
CA ARG A 4 -11.43 -11.89 19.21
C ARG A 4 -11.95 -10.83 18.25
N GLU A 5 -11.62 -9.56 18.50
CA GLU A 5 -11.72 -8.53 17.47
C GLU A 5 -10.85 -9.02 16.31
N ILE A 6 -11.45 -9.15 15.13
CA ILE A 6 -10.75 -9.52 13.91
C ILE A 6 -10.43 -8.19 13.25
N ASN A 7 -9.18 -7.77 13.40
CA ASN A 7 -8.75 -6.45 12.99
C ASN A 7 -8.27 -6.55 11.54
N MET A 8 -8.87 -5.76 10.64
CA MET A 8 -8.45 -5.73 9.25
C MET A 8 -7.20 -4.86 9.09
N ILE A 9 -6.15 -5.44 8.51
CA ILE A 9 -4.89 -4.76 8.22
C ILE A 9 -4.66 -4.77 6.71
N LEU A 10 -4.35 -3.62 6.14
CA LEU A 10 -4.05 -3.44 4.73
C LEU A 10 -2.54 -3.29 4.52
N TYR A 11 -1.95 -4.22 3.77
CA TYR A 11 -0.56 -4.11 3.31
C TYR A 11 -0.52 -3.72 1.84
N ILE A 12 0.26 -2.69 1.51
CA ILE A 12 0.49 -2.24 0.13
C ILE A 12 1.97 -2.42 -0.20
N HIS A 13 2.25 -3.25 -1.22
CA HIS A 13 3.60 -3.58 -1.63
C HIS A 13 4.08 -2.75 -2.81
N ILE A 14 4.93 -1.74 -2.60
CA ILE A 14 5.52 -0.89 -3.65
C ILE A 14 6.87 -1.49 -4.10
N PRO A 15 6.98 -2.08 -5.30
CA PRO A 15 8.13 -2.92 -5.63
C PRO A 15 9.30 -2.15 -6.26
N PHE A 16 9.31 -0.82 -6.21
CA PHE A 16 10.30 -0.01 -6.93
C PHE A 16 11.43 0.47 -6.03
N CYS A 17 12.67 0.35 -6.50
CA CYS A 17 13.86 0.91 -5.85
C CYS A 17 14.65 1.76 -6.86
N LYS A 18 15.27 2.85 -6.39
CA LYS A 18 16.22 3.63 -7.21
C LYS A 18 17.43 2.80 -7.63
N SER A 19 17.93 1.99 -6.69
CA SER A 19 19.03 1.03 -6.86
C SER A 19 18.78 -0.17 -5.95
N LYS A 20 19.06 -1.38 -6.40
CA LYS A 20 18.93 -2.57 -5.55
C LYS A 20 20.15 -2.73 -4.66
N CYS A 21 19.95 -2.78 -3.34
CA CYS A 21 21.05 -3.07 -2.41
C CYS A 21 21.50 -4.53 -2.57
N GLY A 22 22.82 -4.79 -2.54
CA GLY A 22 23.36 -6.14 -2.75
C GLY A 22 22.94 -7.18 -1.69
N TYR A 23 22.44 -6.72 -0.54
CA TYR A 23 21.88 -7.55 0.54
C TYR A 23 20.34 -7.63 0.51
N CYS A 24 19.67 -6.93 -0.41
CA CYS A 24 18.20 -6.83 -0.41
C CYS A 24 17.54 -8.11 -0.92
N ALA A 25 16.80 -8.78 -0.03
CA ALA A 25 15.99 -9.95 -0.34
C ALA A 25 14.52 -9.62 -0.64
N PHE A 26 14.11 -8.36 -0.56
CA PHE A 26 12.73 -7.97 -0.89
C PHE A 26 12.43 -8.14 -2.38
N ASN A 27 11.16 -8.40 -2.68
CA ASN A 27 10.65 -8.46 -4.05
C ASN A 27 10.61 -7.04 -4.63
N SER A 28 11.77 -6.55 -5.07
CA SER A 28 11.93 -5.20 -5.59
C SER A 28 12.73 -5.18 -6.88
N TYR A 29 12.45 -4.17 -7.69
CA TYR A 29 12.99 -3.96 -9.02
C TYR A 29 13.67 -2.59 -9.09
N GLU A 30 14.91 -2.60 -9.55
CA GLU A 30 15.57 -1.43 -10.11
C GLU A 30 15.23 -1.29 -11.60
N ASN A 31 15.42 -0.10 -12.19
CA ASN A 31 15.25 0.15 -13.62
C ASN A 31 13.83 -0.10 -14.20
N LYS A 32 12.80 -0.19 -13.33
CA LYS A 32 11.39 -0.35 -13.73
C LYS A 32 10.55 0.90 -13.43
N HIS A 33 11.18 2.06 -13.28
CA HIS A 33 10.48 3.31 -12.92
C HIS A 33 9.42 3.75 -13.93
N GLY A 34 9.55 3.39 -15.21
CA GLY A 34 8.54 3.67 -16.22
C GLY A 34 7.18 2.98 -15.97
N LEU A 35 7.16 1.92 -15.15
CA LEU A 35 5.94 1.17 -14.83
C LEU A 35 5.19 1.71 -13.61
N LYS A 36 5.67 2.78 -12.95
CA LYS A 36 5.05 3.29 -11.70
C LYS A 36 3.61 3.73 -11.91
N GLU A 37 3.33 4.36 -13.04
CA GLU A 37 1.99 4.84 -13.38
C GLU A 37 1.02 3.67 -13.60
N GLU A 38 1.41 2.73 -14.46
CA GLU A 38 0.65 1.51 -14.76
C GLU A 38 0.42 0.66 -13.51
N TYR A 39 1.45 0.55 -12.65
CA TYR A 39 1.35 -0.09 -11.35
C TYR A 39 0.35 0.64 -10.44
N THR A 40 0.39 1.97 -10.38
CA THR A 40 -0.54 2.76 -9.55
C THR A 40 -1.99 2.52 -10.01
N GLN A 41 -2.24 2.52 -11.32
CA GLN A 41 -3.56 2.24 -11.88
C GLN A 41 -4.03 0.82 -11.56
N ALA A 42 -3.16 -0.18 -11.74
CA ALA A 42 -3.46 -1.57 -11.42
C ALA A 42 -3.75 -1.75 -9.92
N LEU A 43 -2.97 -1.12 -9.05
CA LEU A 43 -3.17 -1.13 -7.61
C LEU A 43 -4.52 -0.51 -7.22
N CYS A 44 -4.92 0.62 -7.82
CA CYS A 44 -6.23 1.21 -7.53
C CYS A 44 -7.39 0.30 -7.93
N LEU A 45 -7.27 -0.44 -9.05
CA LEU A 45 -8.26 -1.45 -9.45
C LEU A 45 -8.29 -2.63 -8.49
N ASP A 46 -7.13 -3.10 -8.06
CA ASP A 46 -7.00 -4.20 -7.09
C ASP A 46 -7.58 -3.80 -5.72
N LEU A 47 -7.27 -2.61 -5.21
CA LEU A 47 -7.86 -2.06 -3.99
C LEU A 47 -9.38 -1.99 -4.07
N LYS A 48 -9.92 -1.48 -5.17
CA LYS A 48 -11.38 -1.45 -5.38
C LYS A 48 -11.99 -2.85 -5.31
N HIS A 49 -11.36 -3.84 -5.93
CA HIS A 49 -11.84 -5.22 -5.90
C HIS A 49 -11.70 -5.85 -4.51
N ALA A 50 -10.51 -5.82 -3.93
CA ALA A 50 -10.20 -6.44 -2.65
C ALA A 50 -11.03 -5.85 -1.50
N LEU A 51 -11.13 -4.51 -1.43
CA LEU A 51 -11.87 -3.82 -0.37
C LEU A 51 -13.39 -4.03 -0.50
N SER A 52 -13.91 -4.29 -1.71
CA SER A 52 -15.33 -4.62 -1.88
C SER A 52 -15.76 -5.97 -1.29
N GLN A 53 -14.80 -6.82 -0.88
CA GLN A 53 -15.08 -8.15 -0.33
C GLN A 53 -15.39 -8.14 1.18
N THR A 54 -15.27 -6.99 1.85
CA THR A 54 -15.47 -6.84 3.30
C THR A 54 -15.99 -5.45 3.64
N ASP A 55 -16.73 -5.30 4.75
CA ASP A 55 -17.13 -4.00 5.33
C ASP A 55 -16.44 -3.75 6.69
N GLU A 56 -15.50 -4.62 7.07
CA GLU A 56 -14.70 -4.45 8.30
C GLU A 56 -13.84 -3.18 8.19
N PRO A 57 -13.82 -2.29 9.21
CA PRO A 57 -12.95 -1.13 9.20
C PRO A 57 -11.47 -1.52 9.20
N ILE A 58 -10.67 -0.80 8.42
CA ILE A 58 -9.22 -0.96 8.42
C ILE A 58 -8.65 -0.30 9.68
N GLU A 59 -7.85 -1.05 10.43
CA GLU A 59 -7.17 -0.56 11.63
C GLU A 59 -5.74 -0.12 11.39
N SER A 60 -5.08 -0.70 10.40
CA SER A 60 -3.71 -0.35 10.08
C SER A 60 -3.45 -0.50 8.58
N ILE A 61 -2.75 0.49 8.02
CA ILE A 61 -2.25 0.50 6.66
C ILE A 61 -0.72 0.55 6.73
N PHE A 62 -0.06 -0.51 6.24
CA PHE A 62 1.39 -0.55 6.12
C PHE A 62 1.80 -0.53 4.64
N ILE A 63 2.67 0.41 4.28
CA ILE A 63 3.20 0.56 2.91
C ILE A 63 4.68 0.23 2.91
N GLY A 64 5.09 -0.82 2.19
CA GLY A 64 6.47 -1.29 2.20
C GLY A 64 6.89 -1.97 0.90
N GLY A 65 8.03 -2.66 0.92
CA GLY A 65 8.48 -3.53 -0.15
C GLY A 65 9.85 -3.13 -0.71
N GLY A 66 9.86 -2.40 -1.82
CA GLY A 66 11.04 -1.76 -2.34
C GLY A 66 11.32 -0.47 -1.59
N THR A 67 10.94 0.65 -2.18
CA THR A 67 11.13 1.98 -1.61
C THR A 67 9.87 2.80 -1.88
N PRO A 68 8.86 2.75 -0.99
CA PRO A 68 7.58 3.42 -1.19
C PRO A 68 7.70 4.90 -1.58
N ASN A 69 8.61 5.63 -0.95
CA ASN A 69 8.87 7.05 -1.25
C ASN A 69 9.52 7.31 -2.62
N THR A 70 9.61 6.31 -3.50
CA THR A 70 9.90 6.51 -4.93
C THR A 70 8.67 6.81 -5.77
N LEU A 71 7.45 6.51 -5.30
CA LEU A 71 6.23 6.97 -5.96
C LEU A 71 6.07 8.48 -5.79
N SER A 72 5.38 9.11 -6.74
CA SER A 72 5.09 10.54 -6.65
C SER A 72 3.94 10.80 -5.66
N VAL A 73 3.78 12.05 -5.27
CA VAL A 73 2.68 12.48 -4.38
C VAL A 73 1.33 12.18 -5.04
N GLU A 74 1.20 12.44 -6.34
CA GLU A 74 -0.02 12.21 -7.12
C GLU A 74 -0.38 10.71 -7.24
N SER A 75 0.62 9.83 -7.20
CA SER A 75 0.37 8.39 -7.10
C SER A 75 -0.19 8.02 -5.72
N PHE A 76 0.36 8.57 -4.64
CA PHE A 76 -0.15 8.33 -3.29
C PHE A 76 -1.55 8.90 -3.09
N GLU A 77 -1.83 10.11 -3.60
CA GLU A 77 -3.16 10.72 -3.56
C GLU A 77 -4.20 9.78 -4.16
N ARG A 78 -3.96 9.25 -5.36
CA ARG A 78 -4.88 8.30 -6.03
C ARG A 78 -5.05 7.00 -5.26
N ILE A 79 -3.98 6.48 -4.63
CA ILE A 79 -4.05 5.28 -3.80
C ILE A 79 -4.93 5.54 -2.57
N PHE A 80 -4.69 6.63 -1.85
CA PHE A 80 -5.48 6.96 -0.66
C PHE A 80 -6.93 7.34 -0.98
N GLU A 81 -7.18 8.02 -2.10
CA GLU A 81 -8.54 8.26 -2.61
C GLU A 81 -9.26 6.93 -2.90
N SER A 82 -8.56 5.97 -3.52
CA SER A 82 -9.13 4.64 -3.76
C SER A 82 -9.48 3.92 -2.46
N ILE A 83 -8.61 3.97 -1.45
CA ILE A 83 -8.89 3.39 -0.12
C ILE A 83 -10.10 4.09 0.51
N TYR A 84 -10.11 5.42 0.53
CA TYR A 84 -11.18 6.23 1.12
C TYR A 84 -12.56 5.97 0.50
N HIS A 85 -12.61 5.76 -0.82
CA HIS A 85 -13.86 5.48 -1.52
C HIS A 85 -14.36 4.05 -1.38
N ASN A 86 -13.49 3.08 -1.05
CA ASN A 86 -13.83 1.67 -1.08
C ASN A 86 -13.76 0.97 0.28
N ALA A 87 -13.30 1.63 1.35
CA ALA A 87 -13.22 1.06 2.69
C ALA A 87 -13.56 2.07 3.78
N ARG A 88 -13.94 1.56 4.97
CA ARG A 88 -14.00 2.35 6.20
C ARG A 88 -12.66 2.24 6.92
N LEU A 89 -12.22 3.34 7.52
CA LEU A 89 -11.08 3.34 8.44
C LEU A 89 -11.61 3.43 9.88
N SER A 90 -10.93 2.74 10.79
CA SER A 90 -11.08 3.00 12.22
C SER A 90 -10.67 4.44 12.56
N LEU A 91 -11.17 4.95 13.68
CA LEU A 91 -10.94 6.34 14.09
C LEU A 91 -9.46 6.60 14.44
N ASP A 92 -8.77 5.56 14.89
CA ASP A 92 -7.37 5.52 15.30
C ASP A 92 -6.50 4.73 14.31
N CYS A 93 -6.94 4.62 13.05
CA CYS A 93 -6.23 3.89 12.01
C CYS A 93 -4.76 4.33 11.91
N GLU A 94 -3.84 3.39 12.13
CA GLU A 94 -2.42 3.64 11.98
C GLU A 94 -2.05 3.60 10.48
N ILE A 95 -1.29 4.59 10.00
CA ILE A 95 -0.74 4.57 8.64
C ILE A 95 0.76 4.71 8.73
N THR A 96 1.50 3.69 8.31
CA THR A 96 2.96 3.63 8.36
C THR A 96 3.54 3.30 6.99
N THR A 97 4.74 3.82 6.71
CA THR A 97 5.42 3.62 5.43
C THR A 97 6.93 3.46 5.62
N GLU A 98 7.53 2.57 4.84
CA GLU A 98 8.97 2.49 4.69
C GLU A 98 9.47 3.64 3.80
N ALA A 99 10.62 4.22 4.14
CA ALA A 99 11.25 5.22 3.32
C ALA A 99 12.77 5.01 3.30
N ASN A 100 13.38 5.17 2.13
CA ASN A 100 14.83 5.29 2.04
C ASN A 100 15.22 6.78 2.04
N PRO A 101 16.17 7.20 2.90
CA PRO A 101 16.63 8.59 2.95
C PRO A 101 17.35 9.03 1.66
#